data_AF-A0AB39Z3T0-F1
#
_entry.id   AF-A0AB39Z3T0-F1
#
_cell.length_a   1.000
_cell.length_b   1.000
_cell.length_c   1.000
_cell.angle_alpha   90.00
_cell.angle_beta   90.00
_cell.angle_gamma   90.00
#
_symmetry.space_group_name_H-M   'P 1'
#
loop_
_entity.id
_entity.type
_entity.pdbx_description
1 polymer ?
#
loop_
_entity_poly.entity_id
_entity_poly.type
_entity_poly.pdbx_seq_one_letter_code
_entity_poly.pdbx_strand_id
1 'polypeptide(L)'
;MTSTSNILTIGSDTCETSEKVQKTSNPEAYFEFKFDKHMQKLLLGVKPQKPDETCVGRFAATETMRNGKQYYEFGPDNFKNGSIISVVSFSPKDMLLRVKNRIGKEHWVSENVIQYKKDSMYFIQEIVSDALKEEEMEIYQFLSYLNKTR
;
A
#
# COMPACT_ATOMS: atom_id res chain seq x y z
N MET A 1 -2.39 -25.48 44.85
CA MET A 1 -1.73 -25.23 43.55
C MET A 1 -2.79 -24.77 42.57
N THR A 2 -2.76 -23.50 42.20
CA THR A 2 -3.75 -22.88 41.31
C THR A 2 -3.01 -22.40 40.07
N SER A 3 -3.29 -23.06 38.95
CA SER A 3 -2.66 -22.86 37.66
C SER A 3 -2.83 -21.42 37.15
N THR A 4 -1.72 -20.74 36.92
CA THR A 4 -1.66 -19.46 36.20
C THR A 4 -1.79 -19.72 34.70
N SER A 5 -2.88 -19.29 34.09
CA SER A 5 -3.05 -19.29 32.64
C SER A 5 -2.18 -18.19 32.02
N ASN A 6 -1.17 -18.60 31.25
CA ASN A 6 -0.35 -17.72 30.43
C ASN A 6 -1.20 -17.18 29.27
N ILE A 7 -1.70 -15.95 29.42
CA ILE A 7 -2.37 -15.22 28.35
C ILE A 7 -1.28 -14.68 27.41
N LEU A 8 -1.26 -15.20 26.18
CA LEU A 8 -0.38 -14.76 25.11
C LEU A 8 -0.67 -13.29 24.78
N THR A 9 0.27 -12.41 25.12
CA THR A 9 0.23 -11.00 24.74
C THR A 9 0.87 -10.87 23.37
N ILE A 10 0.08 -10.62 22.32
CA ILE A 10 0.59 -10.33 20.98
C ILE A 10 0.55 -8.82 20.75
N GLY A 11 1.75 -8.23 20.73
CA GLY A 11 2.19 -7.14 19.86
C GLY A 11 1.28 -5.94 19.69
N SER A 12 1.54 -4.91 20.51
CA SER A 12 1.18 -3.52 20.24
C SER A 12 1.96 -2.99 19.03
N ASP A 13 1.26 -2.65 17.95
CA ASP A 13 1.69 -1.66 16.96
C ASP A 13 0.44 -0.93 16.45
N THR A 14 0.02 0.08 17.20
CA THR A 14 -1.11 0.94 16.89
C THR A 14 -0.66 2.13 16.05
N CYS A 15 -0.95 2.11 14.75
CA CYS A 15 -1.34 3.34 14.06
C CYS A 15 -2.70 3.76 14.61
N GLU A 16 -2.69 4.63 15.62
CA GLU A 16 -3.89 5.19 16.21
C GLU A 16 -4.56 6.17 15.24
N THR A 17 -5.54 5.71 14.46
CA THR A 17 -6.64 6.58 14.04
C THR A 17 -7.58 6.72 15.24
N SER A 18 -7.47 7.86 15.92
CA SER A 18 -8.25 8.20 17.12
C SER A 18 -9.72 8.47 16.78
N GLU A 19 -10.49 7.45 16.40
CA GLU A 19 -11.94 7.53 16.47
C GLU A 19 -12.36 7.24 17.91
N LYS A 20 -12.75 8.31 18.61
CA LYS A 20 -13.29 8.26 19.98
C LYS A 20 -14.39 7.21 20.04
N VAL A 21 -14.12 6.10 20.72
CA VAL A 21 -15.15 5.13 21.09
C VAL A 21 -16.18 5.86 21.95
N GLN A 22 -17.42 5.98 21.46
CA GLN A 22 -18.52 6.49 22.28
C GLN A 22 -18.67 5.55 23.48
N LYS A 23 -18.46 6.10 24.69
CA LYS A 23 -18.64 5.35 25.93
C LYS A 23 -20.13 5.03 26.09
N THR A 24 -20.51 3.80 25.75
CA THR A 24 -21.81 3.24 26.13
C THR A 24 -21.61 2.31 27.34
N SER A 25 -22.60 2.23 28.23
CA SER A 25 -22.53 1.41 29.44
C SER A 25 -22.81 -0.08 29.18
N ASN A 26 -22.97 -0.50 27.92
CA ASN A 26 -23.29 -1.88 27.56
C ASN A 26 -22.01 -2.65 27.13
N PRO A 27 -21.52 -3.61 27.94
CA PRO A 27 -20.33 -4.40 27.62
C PRO A 27 -20.47 -5.24 26.35
N GLU A 28 -21.69 -5.71 26.02
CA GLU A 28 -21.94 -6.52 24.82
C GLU A 28 -21.78 -5.69 23.54
N ALA A 29 -22.29 -4.46 23.55
CA ALA A 29 -22.11 -3.52 22.43
C ALA A 29 -20.63 -3.18 22.18
N TYR A 30 -19.79 -3.19 23.22
CA TYR A 30 -18.35 -2.99 23.10
C TYR A 30 -17.64 -4.22 22.53
N PHE A 31 -18.12 -5.43 22.86
CA PHE A 31 -17.62 -6.68 22.28
C PHE A 31 -17.97 -6.77 20.79
N GLU A 32 -19.23 -6.52 20.42
CA GLU A 32 -19.68 -6.53 19.02
C GLU A 32 -18.91 -5.51 18.18
N PHE A 33 -18.76 -4.26 18.66
CA PHE A 33 -17.99 -3.24 17.95
C PHE A 33 -16.52 -3.64 17.75
N LYS A 34 -15.89 -4.24 18.76
CA LYS A 34 -14.51 -4.75 18.65
C LYS A 34 -14.41 -5.93 17.71
N PHE A 35 -15.39 -6.83 17.75
CA PHE A 35 -15.46 -8.01 16.89
C PHE A 35 -15.59 -7.59 15.42
N ASP A 36 -16.54 -6.71 15.10
CA ASP A 36 -16.75 -6.19 13.75
C ASP A 36 -15.48 -5.49 13.24
N LYS A 37 -14.87 -4.63 14.05
CA LYS A 37 -13.61 -3.95 13.66
C LYS A 37 -12.46 -4.93 13.45
N HIS A 38 -12.38 -5.98 14.25
CA HIS A 38 -11.36 -7.02 14.12
C HIS A 38 -11.57 -7.86 12.85
N MET A 39 -12.80 -8.32 12.62
CA MET A 39 -13.17 -9.06 11.42
C MET A 39 -12.99 -8.22 10.16
N GLN A 40 -13.32 -6.93 10.21
CA GLN A 40 -13.07 -6.00 9.11
C GLN A 40 -11.59 -5.87 8.80
N LYS A 41 -10.73 -5.70 9.81
CA LYS A 41 -9.27 -5.65 9.59
C LYS A 41 -8.75 -6.95 8.99
N LEU A 42 -9.30 -8.09 9.39
CA LEU A 42 -8.91 -9.41 8.89
C LEU A 42 -9.35 -9.62 7.42
N LEU A 43 -10.56 -9.19 7.07
CA LEU A 43 -11.16 -9.37 5.74
C LEU A 43 -10.68 -8.34 4.71
N LEU A 44 -10.50 -7.08 5.13
CA LEU A 44 -10.12 -5.96 4.25
C LEU A 44 -8.59 -5.75 4.20
N GLY A 45 -7.84 -6.20 5.21
CA GLY A 45 -6.40 -5.98 5.29
C GLY A 45 -6.07 -4.48 5.33
N VAL A 46 -5.36 -3.99 4.30
CA VAL A 46 -5.01 -2.56 4.13
C VAL A 46 -6.12 -1.73 3.47
N LYS A 47 -7.23 -2.37 3.06
CA LYS A 47 -8.30 -1.70 2.32
C LYS A 47 -9.18 -0.84 3.25
N PRO A 48 -9.69 0.30 2.77
CA PRO A 48 -10.47 1.22 3.59
C PRO A 48 -11.89 0.71 3.85
N GLN A 49 -12.41 1.04 5.04
CA GLN A 49 -13.74 0.64 5.50
C GLN A 49 -14.87 1.41 4.80
N LYS A 50 -14.64 2.70 4.53
CA LYS A 50 -15.53 3.53 3.73
C LYS A 50 -14.81 3.85 2.43
N PRO A 51 -15.20 3.21 1.31
CA PRO A 51 -14.54 3.47 0.04
C PRO A 51 -14.85 4.90 -0.38
N ASP A 52 -13.82 5.72 -0.53
CA ASP A 52 -13.88 7.05 -1.16
C ASP A 52 -12.72 7.23 -2.14
N GLU A 53 -12.69 8.33 -2.88
CA GLU A 53 -11.64 8.58 -3.88
C GLU A 53 -10.24 8.75 -3.25
N THR A 54 -10.13 9.06 -1.95
CA THR A 54 -8.86 9.27 -1.24
C THR A 54 -8.19 7.96 -0.81
N CYS A 55 -8.93 6.86 -0.91
CA CYS A 55 -8.51 5.50 -0.56
C CYS A 55 -7.52 4.86 -1.53
N VAL A 56 -7.36 5.45 -2.71
CA VAL A 56 -6.40 5.00 -3.71
C VAL A 56 -5.33 6.07 -3.90
N GLY A 57 -4.08 5.66 -3.74
CA GLY A 57 -2.91 6.48 -4.04
C GLY A 57 -2.44 6.29 -5.47
N ARG A 58 -1.39 7.03 -5.82
CA ARG A 58 -0.63 6.80 -7.04
C ARG A 58 0.79 6.40 -6.72
N PHE A 59 1.30 5.44 -7.46
CA PHE A 59 2.69 5.02 -7.44
C PHE A 59 3.29 5.32 -8.81
N ALA A 60 4.45 5.97 -8.83
CA ALA A 60 5.15 6.35 -10.05
C ALA A 60 6.60 5.89 -10.02
N ALA A 61 7.14 5.67 -11.21
CA ALA A 61 8.57 5.62 -11.44
C ALA A 61 8.98 6.84 -12.25
N THR A 62 9.96 7.58 -11.76
CA THR A 62 10.49 8.80 -12.39
C THR A 62 11.91 8.54 -12.86
N GLU A 63 12.17 8.84 -14.13
CA GLU A 63 13.52 8.76 -14.69
C GLU A 63 14.31 10.02 -14.35
N THR A 64 15.59 9.85 -14.00
CA THR A 64 16.51 10.97 -13.81
C THR A 64 17.90 10.60 -14.32
N MET A 65 18.52 11.51 -15.06
CA MET A 65 19.92 11.41 -15.49
C MET A 65 20.81 12.19 -14.53
N ARG A 66 21.84 11.54 -13.98
CA ARG A 66 22.88 12.20 -13.15
C ARG A 66 24.25 11.71 -13.58
N ASN A 67 25.16 12.62 -13.89
CA ASN A 67 26.55 12.31 -14.28
C ASN A 67 26.67 11.25 -15.40
N GLY A 68 25.78 11.32 -16.41
CA GLY A 68 25.74 10.37 -17.54
C GLY A 68 25.17 8.98 -17.21
N LYS A 69 24.73 8.75 -15.97
CA LYS A 69 24.07 7.51 -15.53
C LYS A 69 22.57 7.72 -15.38
N GLN A 70 21.81 6.66 -15.63
CA GLN A 70 20.35 6.65 -15.58
C GLN A 70 19.87 6.04 -14.27
N TYR A 71 19.00 6.79 -13.58
CA TYR A 71 18.42 6.42 -12.31
C TYR A 71 16.89 6.42 -12.45
N TYR A 72 16.25 5.53 -11.69
CA TYR A 72 14.81 5.50 -11.57
C TYR A 72 14.44 5.60 -10.11
N GLU A 73 13.60 6.57 -9.79
CA GLU A 73 13.08 6.80 -8.45
C GLU A 73 11.62 6.35 -8.39
N PHE A 74 11.31 5.53 -7.39
CA PHE A 74 9.98 5.02 -7.10
C PHE A 74 9.35 5.79 -5.95
N GLY A 75 8.06 6.08 -6.04
CA GLY A 75 7.37 6.78 -4.97
C GLY A 75 5.97 7.24 -5.33
N PRO A 76 5.38 8.13 -4.52
CA PRO A 76 4.11 8.75 -4.86
C PRO A 76 4.24 9.57 -6.15
N ASP A 77 3.21 9.51 -7.01
CA ASP A 77 3.16 10.34 -8.20
C ASP A 77 3.00 11.81 -7.79
N ASN A 78 4.05 12.59 -8.01
CA ASN A 78 4.06 14.03 -7.75
C ASN A 78 3.72 14.86 -9.00
N PHE A 79 3.28 14.22 -10.10
CA PHE A 79 2.96 14.85 -11.38
C PHE A 79 4.11 15.68 -11.95
N LYS A 80 5.35 15.30 -11.64
CA LYS A 80 6.55 15.96 -12.15
C LYS A 80 6.88 15.43 -13.54
N ASN A 81 7.48 16.29 -14.38
CA ASN A 81 8.05 15.84 -15.65
C ASN A 81 9.11 14.76 -15.40
N GLY A 82 9.08 13.70 -16.22
CA GLY A 82 10.00 12.56 -16.12
C GLY A 82 9.40 11.29 -15.52
N SER A 83 8.13 11.31 -15.09
CA SER A 83 7.41 10.07 -14.76
C SER A 83 7.29 9.20 -16.01
N ILE A 84 7.92 8.03 -16.00
CA ILE A 84 7.86 7.06 -17.10
C ILE A 84 6.64 6.13 -16.98
N ILE A 85 6.12 5.97 -15.76
CA ILE A 85 4.87 5.26 -15.49
C ILE A 85 4.25 5.81 -14.21
N SER A 86 2.92 5.91 -14.21
CA SER A 86 2.10 6.22 -13.03
C SER A 86 0.95 5.24 -12.99
N VAL A 87 0.80 4.53 -11.88
CA VAL A 87 -0.27 3.55 -11.64
C VAL A 87 -1.06 3.91 -10.39
N VAL A 88 -2.33 3.53 -10.37
CA VAL A 88 -3.19 3.64 -9.19
C VAL A 88 -2.90 2.45 -8.27
N SER A 89 -2.84 2.67 -6.96
CA SER A 89 -2.60 1.62 -5.98
C SER A 89 -3.34 1.89 -4.68
N PHE A 90 -3.85 0.84 -4.01
CA PHE A 90 -4.38 0.97 -2.65
C PHE A 90 -3.28 1.34 -1.65
N SER A 91 -2.05 0.88 -1.89
CA SER A 91 -0.90 1.11 -1.01
C SER A 91 0.38 1.30 -1.81
N PRO A 92 0.76 2.56 -2.13
CA PRO A 92 2.02 2.86 -2.83
C PRO A 92 3.26 2.31 -2.09
N LYS A 93 3.19 2.14 -0.77
CA LYS A 93 4.25 1.53 0.04
C LYS A 93 4.40 0.03 -0.27
N ASP A 94 3.29 -0.70 -0.33
CA ASP A 94 3.31 -2.13 -0.65
C ASP A 94 3.70 -2.36 -2.11
N MET A 95 3.34 -1.45 -3.02
CA MET A 95 3.83 -1.44 -4.39
C MET A 95 5.34 -1.33 -4.48
N LEU A 96 5.98 -0.45 -3.69
CA LEU A 96 7.44 -0.38 -3.63
C LEU A 96 8.06 -1.73 -3.21
N LEU A 97 7.46 -2.41 -2.23
CA LEU A 97 7.92 -3.73 -1.80
C LEU A 97 7.79 -4.78 -2.92
N ARG A 98 6.66 -4.78 -3.64
CA ARG A 98 6.44 -5.67 -4.80
C ARG A 98 7.43 -5.42 -5.93
N VAL A 99 7.80 -4.16 -6.17
CA VAL A 99 8.84 -3.78 -7.14
C VAL A 99 10.22 -4.24 -6.65
N LYS A 100 10.55 -4.03 -5.37
CA LYS A 100 11.80 -4.52 -4.76
C LYS A 100 12.00 -6.02 -4.91
N ASN A 101 10.93 -6.80 -4.76
CA ASN A 101 11.00 -8.26 -4.91
C ASN A 101 11.26 -8.71 -6.36
N ARG A 102 11.01 -7.84 -7.35
CA ARG A 102 11.22 -8.13 -8.79
C ARG A 102 12.55 -7.60 -9.32
N ILE A 103 13.19 -6.65 -8.63
CA ILE A 103 14.46 -6.05 -9.04
C ILE A 103 15.59 -6.60 -8.18
N GLY A 104 16.65 -7.09 -8.81
CA GLY A 104 17.85 -7.58 -8.13
C GLY A 104 18.48 -6.53 -7.19
N LYS A 105 18.97 -6.98 -6.03
CA LYS A 105 19.54 -6.13 -4.97
C LYS A 105 20.71 -5.27 -5.46
N GLU A 106 21.43 -5.75 -6.47
CA GLU A 106 22.58 -5.10 -7.12
C GLU A 106 22.23 -3.78 -7.83
N HIS A 107 20.97 -3.57 -8.17
CA HIS A 107 20.52 -2.36 -8.86
C HIS A 107 20.13 -1.24 -7.90
N TRP A 108 19.90 -1.53 -6.62
CA TRP A 108 19.43 -0.56 -5.64
C TRP A 108 20.58 0.29 -5.11
N VAL A 109 20.48 1.61 -5.30
CA VAL A 109 21.44 2.59 -4.76
C VAL A 109 20.92 3.27 -3.50
N SER A 110 19.60 3.24 -3.28
CA SER A 110 18.95 3.68 -2.05
C SER A 110 17.64 2.91 -1.84
N GLU A 111 16.84 3.29 -0.83
CA GLU A 111 15.59 2.61 -0.51
C GLU A 111 14.58 2.62 -1.67
N ASN A 112 14.52 3.68 -2.45
CA ASN A 112 13.53 3.87 -3.51
C ASN A 112 14.16 4.25 -4.85
N VAL A 113 15.49 4.21 -4.97
CA VAL A 113 16.20 4.55 -6.21
C VAL A 113 17.04 3.38 -6.68
N ILE A 114 16.92 3.09 -7.96
CA ILE A 114 17.76 2.12 -8.66
C ILE A 114 18.63 2.81 -9.69
N GLN A 115 19.76 2.17 -10.01
CA GLN A 115 20.58 2.51 -11.16
C GLN A 115 20.49 1.37 -12.18
N TYR A 116 20.19 1.70 -13.42
CA TYR A 116 20.12 0.73 -14.51
C TYR A 116 20.93 1.20 -15.73
N LYS A 117 21.04 0.32 -16.73
CA LYS A 117 21.64 0.67 -18.02
C LYS A 117 20.81 1.74 -18.72
N LYS A 118 21.45 2.41 -19.70
CA LYS A 118 20.77 3.37 -20.54
C LYS A 118 19.61 2.68 -21.29
N ASP A 119 18.52 3.41 -21.54
CA ASP A 119 17.36 2.96 -22.35
C ASP A 119 16.59 1.77 -21.75
N SER A 120 16.64 1.61 -20.43
CA SER A 120 15.96 0.53 -19.72
C SER A 120 14.56 0.91 -19.22
N MET A 121 14.01 2.02 -19.73
CA MET A 121 12.70 2.54 -19.34
C MET A 121 11.60 1.48 -19.50
N TYR A 122 11.58 0.79 -20.64
CA TYR A 122 10.61 -0.27 -20.94
C TYR A 122 10.63 -1.36 -19.87
N PHE A 123 11.81 -1.78 -19.43
CA PHE A 123 11.96 -2.81 -18.40
C PHE A 123 11.40 -2.36 -17.05
N ILE A 124 11.61 -1.09 -16.68
CA ILE A 124 11.04 -0.54 -15.45
C ILE A 124 9.52 -0.42 -15.54
N GLN A 125 8.99 0.00 -16.69
CA GLN A 125 7.54 0.05 -16.93
C GLN A 125 6.90 -1.34 -16.82
N GLU A 126 7.55 -2.36 -17.38
CA GLU A 126 7.11 -3.76 -17.33
C GLU A 126 7.09 -4.27 -15.88
N ILE A 127 8.16 -4.07 -15.11
CA ILE A 127 8.22 -4.47 -13.70
C ILE A 127 7.10 -3.81 -12.88
N VAL A 128 6.90 -2.50 -13.05
CA VAL A 128 5.86 -1.77 -12.30
C VAL A 128 4.46 -2.25 -12.71
N SER A 129 4.23 -2.52 -13.99
CA SER A 129 2.97 -3.08 -14.49
C SER A 129 2.72 -4.48 -13.95
N ASP A 130 3.73 -5.34 -13.92
CA ASP A 130 3.64 -6.69 -13.37
C ASP A 130 3.44 -6.71 -11.85
N ALA A 131 3.95 -5.71 -11.13
CA ALA A 131 3.66 -5.50 -9.72
C ALA A 131 2.20 -5.07 -9.49
N LEU A 132 1.63 -4.27 -10.40
CA LEU A 132 0.25 -3.80 -10.33
C LEU A 132 -0.77 -4.91 -10.58
N LYS A 133 -0.46 -5.88 -11.45
CA LYS A 133 -1.36 -7.00 -11.78
C LYS A 133 -1.89 -7.75 -10.54
N GLU A 134 -1.14 -7.73 -9.44
CA GLU A 134 -1.56 -8.33 -8.16
C GLU A 134 -2.82 -7.66 -7.55
N GLU A 135 -3.08 -6.38 -7.86
CA GLU A 135 -4.21 -5.62 -7.31
C GLU A 135 -5.10 -4.96 -8.39
N GLU A 136 -4.74 -5.07 -9.66
CA GLU A 136 -5.42 -4.42 -10.79
C GLU A 136 -6.93 -4.70 -10.83
N MET A 137 -7.33 -5.97 -10.67
CA MET A 137 -8.74 -6.36 -10.70
C MET A 137 -9.54 -5.77 -9.53
N GLU A 138 -8.93 -5.72 -8.35
CA GLU A 138 -9.56 -5.18 -7.15
C GLU A 138 -9.72 -3.67 -7.25
N ILE A 139 -8.71 -2.97 -7.77
CA ILE A 139 -8.78 -1.53 -8.06
C ILE A 139 -9.89 -1.25 -9.06
N TYR A 140 -9.97 -2.03 -10.15
CA TYR A 140 -11.02 -1.87 -11.14
C TYR A 140 -12.43 -2.04 -10.55
N GLN A 141 -12.64 -3.08 -9.74
CA GLN A 141 -13.91 -3.31 -9.05
C GLN A 141 -14.25 -2.17 -8.09
N PHE A 142 -13.26 -1.69 -7.32
CA PHE A 142 -13.42 -0.58 -6.38
C PHE A 142 -13.82 0.72 -7.10
N LEU A 143 -13.10 1.10 -8.15
CA LEU A 143 -13.40 2.30 -8.94
C LEU A 143 -14.78 2.18 -9.61
N SER A 144 -15.14 0.98 -10.09
CA SER A 144 -16.46 0.72 -10.66
C SER A 144 -17.58 0.86 -9.62
N TYR A 145 -17.34 0.42 -8.39
CA TYR A 145 -18.28 0.59 -7.27
C TYR A 145 -18.48 2.07 -6.94
N LEU A 146 -17.38 2.83 -6.80
CA LEU A 146 -17.46 4.28 -6.55
C LEU A 146 -18.25 5.01 -7.64
N ASN A 147 -18.01 4.68 -8.92
CA ASN A 147 -18.70 5.32 -10.03
C ASN A 147 -20.20 5.02 -10.08
N LYS A 148 -20.64 3.84 -9.63
CA LYS A 148 -22.08 3.49 -9.54
C LYS A 148 -22.79 4.14 -8.37
N THR A 149 -22.04 4.52 -7.34
CA THR A 149 -22.58 5.07 -6.07
C THR A 149 -22.58 6.60 -6.07
N ARG A 150 -22.14 7.22 -7.17
CA ARG A 150 -22.13 8.67 -7.43
C ARG A 150 -23.42 9.10 -8.12
#